data_AF-A0A8H5FLY7-F1
#
_entry.id   AF-A0A8H5FLY7-F1
#
_cell.length_a   1.000
_cell.length_b   1.000
_cell.length_c   1.000
_cell.angle_alpha   90.00
_cell.angle_beta   90.00
_cell.angle_gamma   90.00
#
_symmetry.space_group_name_H-M   'P 1'
#
loop_
_entity.id
_entity.type
_entity.pdbx_description
1 polymer ?
#
loop_
_entity_poly.entity_id
_entity_poly.type
_entity_poly.pdbx_seq_one_letter_code
_entity_poly.pdbx_strand_id
1 'polypeptide(L)'
;MAEQLETNLVEIHRTPIKRESAYIVDLKYGVDPRAFIQRFQEAHPDGPGARIEGSTREMSFHGTFDGEALYFLRSSPEVKAISEERIRML
;
A
#
# COMPACT_ATOMS: atom_id res chain seq x y z
N MET A 1 -55.65 2.55 -15.65
CA MET A 1 -54.59 3.55 -15.39
C MET A 1 -53.48 2.81 -14.67
N ALA A 2 -52.36 2.53 -15.34
CA ALA A 2 -51.24 1.78 -14.76
C ALA A 2 -50.11 2.78 -14.51
N GLU A 3 -49.78 2.99 -13.24
CA GLU A 3 -48.66 3.82 -12.81
C GLU A 3 -47.34 3.23 -13.33
N GLN A 4 -46.60 4.03 -14.10
CA GLN A 4 -45.26 3.71 -14.54
C GLN A 4 -44.32 3.85 -13.33
N LEU A 5 -43.82 2.72 -12.83
CA LEU A 5 -42.71 2.68 -11.89
C LEU A 5 -41.45 3.17 -12.60
N GLU A 6 -41.15 4.45 -12.45
CA GLU A 6 -39.86 5.05 -12.82
C GLU A 6 -38.76 4.35 -12.03
N THR A 7 -38.14 3.35 -12.65
CA THR A 7 -37.02 2.63 -12.08
C THR A 7 -35.82 3.57 -12.16
N ASN A 8 -35.53 4.25 -11.07
CA ASN A 8 -34.33 5.07 -10.89
C ASN A 8 -33.11 4.13 -10.93
N LEU A 9 -32.67 3.78 -12.14
CA LEU A 9 -31.52 2.94 -12.38
C LEU A 9 -30.27 3.79 -12.14
N VAL A 10 -29.78 3.79 -10.90
CA VAL A 10 -28.49 4.41 -10.57
C VAL A 10 -27.41 3.54 -11.22
N GLU A 11 -26.92 3.95 -12.39
CA GLU A 11 -25.69 3.41 -12.96
C GLU A 11 -24.54 3.77 -12.01
N ILE A 12 -24.20 2.83 -11.13
CA ILE A 12 -22.98 2.90 -10.34
C ILE A 12 -21.84 2.75 -11.34
N HIS A 13 -21.35 3.87 -11.87
CA HIS A 13 -20.05 3.95 -12.49
C HIS A 13 -19.04 3.55 -11.41
N ARG A 14 -18.73 2.27 -11.37
CA ARG A 14 -17.60 1.74 -10.61
C ARG A 14 -16.37 2.31 -11.30
N THR A 15 -15.95 3.51 -10.88
CA THR A 15 -14.58 3.95 -11.07
C THR A 15 -13.74 2.75 -10.63
N PRO A 16 -12.85 2.21 -11.48
CA PRO A 16 -11.94 1.20 -11.02
C PRO A 16 -11.14 1.87 -9.91
N ILE A 17 -11.49 1.57 -8.66
CA ILE A 17 -10.63 1.82 -7.53
C ILE A 17 -9.37 1.06 -7.92
N LYS A 18 -8.35 1.78 -8.39
CA LYS A 18 -7.01 1.20 -8.55
C LYS A 18 -6.78 0.54 -7.22
N ARG A 19 -6.72 -0.79 -7.20
CA ARG A 19 -6.42 -1.53 -5.97
C ARG A 19 -5.09 -0.97 -5.53
N GLU A 20 -5.10 -0.08 -4.53
CA GLU A 20 -3.89 0.34 -3.86
C GLU A 20 -3.35 -0.95 -3.27
N SER A 21 -2.39 -1.52 -3.99
CA SER A 21 -1.86 -2.83 -3.64
C SER A 21 -1.04 -2.58 -2.40
N ALA A 22 -1.49 -3.12 -1.26
CA ALA A 22 -0.71 -3.08 -0.05
C ALA A 22 0.49 -4.03 -0.25
N TYR A 23 1.64 -3.66 0.28
CA TYR A 23 2.84 -4.47 0.26
C TYR A 23 3.37 -4.63 1.67
N ILE A 24 3.99 -5.77 1.92
CA ILE A 24 4.79 -6.08 3.10
C ILE A 24 6.25 -5.99 2.69
N VAL A 25 7.02 -5.16 3.39
CA VAL A 25 8.45 -5.00 3.24
C VAL A 25 9.12 -5.70 4.42
N ASP A 26 9.85 -6.77 4.12
CA ASP A 26 10.70 -7.47 5.08
C ASP A 26 12.10 -6.87 5.05
N LEU A 27 12.61 -6.51 6.22
CA LEU A 27 13.95 -5.98 6.42
C LEU A 27 14.94 -7.09 6.79
N LYS A 28 16.23 -6.81 6.61
CA LYS A 28 17.30 -7.70 7.08
C LYS A 28 17.38 -7.70 8.60
N TYR A 29 17.94 -8.79 9.14
CA TYR A 29 18.14 -8.95 10.57
C TYR A 29 19.04 -7.84 11.12
N GLY A 30 18.63 -7.19 12.21
CA GLY A 30 19.34 -6.08 12.84
C GLY A 30 19.00 -4.69 12.30
N VAL A 31 18.13 -4.59 11.29
CA VAL A 31 17.59 -3.29 10.83
C VAL A 31 16.35 -2.95 11.64
N ASP A 32 16.34 -1.78 12.27
CA ASP A 32 15.16 -1.28 12.97
C ASP A 32 14.12 -0.74 11.97
N PRO A 33 12.89 -1.29 11.95
CA PRO A 33 11.86 -0.87 11.00
C PRO A 33 11.47 0.59 11.15
N ARG A 34 11.41 1.11 12.38
CA ARG A 34 10.98 2.50 12.63
C ARG A 34 12.03 3.48 12.12
N ALA A 35 13.31 3.22 12.40
CA ALA A 35 14.42 4.02 11.92
C ALA A 35 14.57 3.94 10.38
N PHE A 36 14.25 2.79 9.78
CA PHE A 36 14.21 2.67 8.33
C PHE A 36 13.06 3.48 7.71
N ILE A 37 11.85 3.35 8.26
CA ILE A 37 10.67 4.11 7.84
C ILE A 37 10.91 5.62 7.95
N GLN A 38 11.48 6.08 9.06
CA GLN A 38 11.78 7.49 9.26
C GLN A 38 12.74 8.02 8.18
N ARG A 39 13.86 7.33 7.93
CA ARG A 39 14.80 7.71 6.87
C ARG A 39 14.17 7.68 5.48
N PHE A 40 13.29 6.70 5.23
CA PHE A 40 12.55 6.59 3.98
C PHE A 40 11.59 7.79 3.79
N GLN A 41 10.89 8.21 4.85
CA GLN A 41 10.04 9.42 4.83
C GLN A 41 10.84 10.71 4.70
N GLU A 42 12.00 10.80 5.36
CA GLU A 42 12.92 11.96 5.25
C GLU A 42 13.51 12.08 3.83
N ALA A 43 13.76 10.95 3.15
CA ALA A 43 14.21 10.93 1.77
C ALA A 43 13.10 11.26 0.76
N HIS A 44 11.83 11.08 1.15
CA HIS A 44 10.64 11.35 0.34
C HIS A 44 9.62 12.25 1.07
N PRO A 45 9.98 13.50 1.41
CA PRO A 45 9.16 14.38 2.26
C PRO A 45 7.85 14.86 1.60
N ASP A 46 7.79 14.86 0.25
CA ASP A 46 6.65 15.36 -0.54
C ASP A 46 5.96 14.25 -1.37
N GLY A 47 6.29 12.98 -1.13
CA GLY A 47 5.81 11.87 -1.95
C GLY A 47 4.48 11.30 -1.46
N PRO A 48 3.35 11.43 -2.18
CA PRO A 48 2.14 10.62 -1.93
C PRO A 48 2.36 9.13 -2.23
N GLY A 49 3.57 8.76 -2.63
CA GLY A 49 3.96 7.44 -3.10
C GLY A 49 4.15 6.38 -2.02
N ALA A 50 3.98 6.70 -0.75
CA ALA A 50 4.09 5.71 0.31
C ALA A 50 3.20 6.03 1.50
N ARG A 51 2.22 5.17 1.77
CA ARG A 51 1.39 5.22 2.97
C ARG A 51 1.66 3.97 3.80
N ILE A 52 2.38 4.15 4.90
CA ILE A 52 2.71 3.05 5.80
C ILE A 52 1.55 2.87 6.77
N GLU A 53 0.99 1.66 6.81
CA GLU A 53 -0.18 1.32 7.62
C GLU A 53 0.22 0.76 8.98
N GLY A 54 1.41 0.14 9.09
CA GLY A 54 1.99 -0.25 10.37
C GLY A 54 3.13 -1.27 10.27
N SER A 55 3.64 -1.69 11.42
CA SER A 55 4.63 -2.76 11.51
C SER A 55 3.94 -4.07 11.91
N THR A 56 4.01 -5.08 11.04
CA THR A 56 3.36 -6.39 11.22
C THR A 56 4.22 -7.39 11.98
N ARG A 57 5.56 -7.26 11.96
CA ARG A 57 6.53 -8.11 12.66
C ARG A 57 7.75 -7.31 13.09
N GLU A 58 8.56 -7.87 13.98
CA GLU A 58 9.80 -7.25 14.51
C GLU A 58 10.74 -6.68 13.44
N MET A 59 10.69 -7.20 12.21
CA MET A 59 11.55 -6.79 11.09
C MET A 59 10.76 -6.52 9.80
N SER A 60 9.46 -6.20 9.89
CA SER A 60 8.65 -5.90 8.70
C SER A 60 7.68 -4.75 8.91
N PHE A 61 7.36 -4.07 7.83
CA PHE A 61 6.29 -3.08 7.78
C PHE A 61 5.43 -3.27 6.54
N HIS A 62 4.21 -2.77 6.61
CA HIS A 62 3.26 -2.83 5.51
C HIS A 62 2.68 -1.46 5.20
N GLY A 63 2.30 -1.29 3.95
CA GLY A 63 1.73 -0.06 3.45
C GLY A 63 1.47 -0.10 1.95
N THR A 64 0.88 0.95 1.42
CA THR A 64 0.75 1.14 -0.02
C THR A 64 1.94 1.93 -0.53
N PHE A 65 2.52 1.49 -1.63
CA PHE A 65 3.68 2.13 -2.25
C PHE A 65 3.43 2.28 -3.75
N ASP A 66 3.78 3.43 -4.31
CA ASP A 66 3.78 3.68 -5.73
C ASP A 66 5.02 3.05 -6.40
N GLY A 67 5.11 3.20 -7.73
CA GLY A 67 6.20 2.61 -8.50
C GLY A 67 7.59 3.13 -8.10
N GLU A 68 7.70 4.40 -7.72
CA GLU A 68 8.97 5.02 -7.35
C GLU A 68 9.42 4.58 -5.96
N ALA A 69 8.50 4.59 -4.98
CA ALA A 69 8.73 4.07 -3.65
C ALA A 69 9.12 2.58 -3.68
N LEU A 70 8.43 1.77 -4.49
CA LEU A 70 8.80 0.36 -4.67
C LEU A 70 10.18 0.19 -5.29
N TYR A 71 10.54 1.03 -6.26
CA TYR A 71 11.88 1.00 -6.87
C TYR A 71 12.96 1.33 -5.83
N PHE A 72 12.74 2.34 -4.99
CA PHE A 72 13.64 2.70 -3.90
C PHE A 72 13.78 1.57 -2.89
N LEU A 73 12.66 1.01 -2.43
CA LEU A 73 12.65 -0.11 -1.48
C LEU A 73 13.40 -1.33 -2.02
N ARG A 74 13.22 -1.66 -3.31
CA ARG A 74 13.94 -2.78 -3.96
C ARG A 74 15.44 -2.51 -4.12
N SER A 75 15.83 -1.25 -4.22
CA SER A 75 17.22 -0.83 -4.37
C SER A 75 17.94 -0.72 -3.02
N SER A 76 17.20 -0.72 -1.91
CA SER A 76 17.77 -0.60 -0.57
C SER A 76 18.49 -1.89 -0.15
N PRO A 77 19.75 -1.81 0.31
CA PRO A 77 20.48 -2.98 0.81
C PRO A 77 19.93 -3.50 2.15
N GLU A 78 19.08 -2.73 2.83
CA GLU A 78 18.47 -3.08 4.12
C GLU A 78 17.18 -3.89 3.94
N VAL A 79 16.57 -3.82 2.75
CA VAL A 79 15.38 -4.59 2.39
C VAL A 79 15.79 -6.00 1.99
N LYS A 80 15.12 -7.00 2.59
CA LYS A 80 15.30 -8.41 2.31
C LYS A 80 14.34 -8.88 1.22
N ALA A 81 13.06 -8.53 1.34
CA ALA A 81 12.03 -8.92 0.41
C ALA A 81 10.87 -7.91 0.42
N ILE A 82 10.13 -7.86 -0.68
CA ILE A 82 8.87 -7.12 -0.77
C ILE A 82 7.83 -8.07 -1.35
N SER A 83 6.71 -8.22 -0.65
CA SER A 83 5.60 -9.08 -1.04
C SER A 83 4.33 -8.25 -1.13
N GLU A 84 3.49 -8.49 -2.13
CA GLU A 84 2.16 -7.89 -2.16
C GLU A 84 1.28 -8.53 -1.07
N GLU A 85 0.66 -7.69 -0.24
CA GLU A 85 -0.30 -8.11 0.76
C GLU A 85 -1.59 -8.52 0.05
N ARG A 86 -1.72 -9.82 -0.23
CA ARG A 86 -3.00 -10.38 -0.64
C ARG A 86 -3.91 -10.40 0.58
N ILE A 87 -4.78 -9.39 0.68
CA ILE A 87 -5.97 -9.44 1.55
C ILE A 87 -6.73 -10.71 1.15
N ARG A 88 -6.57 -11.78 1.94
CA ARG A 88 -7.44 -12.95 1.82
C ARG A 88 -8.81 -12.50 2.27
N MET A 89 -9.68 -12.17 1.33
CA MET A 89 -11.12 -12.19 1.57
C MET A 89 -11.47 -13.63 1.95
N LEU A 90 -11.65 -13.86 3.25
CA LEU A 90 -12.29 -15.05 3.80
C LEU A 90 -13.79 -14.81 3.85
#